data_AF-F6IL18-F1
#
_entry.id   AF-F6IL18-F1
#
_cell.length_a   1.000
_cell.length_b   1.000
_cell.length_c   1.000
_cell.angle_alpha   90.00
_cell.angle_beta   90.00
_cell.angle_gamma   90.00
#
_symmetry.space_group_name_H-M   'P 1'
#
loop_
_entity.id
_entity.type
_entity.pdbx_description
1 polymer ?
#
loop_
_entity_poly.entity_id
_entity_poly.type
_entity_poly.pdbx_seq_one_letter_code
_entity_poly.pdbx_strand_id
1 'polypeptide(L)'
;MSLFKRSGYWKDVSPTGMVADFKAVWKQAGSNRWRIAALSAACTFGVFFTMYQQEAKGPQPPPKITYISTFSGHRTEAEIIASNIANQKRKEAVARELARRDEEVRNIYKTIGRMSGMDVEKIAREAEAEQAAQEAAQQKEQGKLPEGVTSVDQIDAQQDDATR
;
A
#
# COMPACT_ATOMS: atom_id res chain seq x y z
N MET A 1 11.85 64.34 5.08
CA MET A 1 10.96 63.34 4.44
C MET A 1 10.83 62.15 5.38
N SER A 2 9.61 61.82 5.84
CA SER A 2 9.37 60.70 6.76
C SER A 2 9.28 59.39 5.96
N LEU A 3 10.20 58.46 6.21
CA LEU A 3 10.39 57.22 5.44
C LEU A 3 9.46 56.05 5.84
N PHE A 4 8.48 56.26 6.73
CA PHE A 4 7.55 55.20 7.12
C PHE A 4 6.10 55.69 7.03
N LYS A 5 5.49 55.47 5.86
CA LYS A 5 4.03 55.59 5.71
C LYS A 5 3.41 54.36 6.40
N ARG A 6 2.88 54.54 7.63
CA ARG A 6 2.09 53.48 8.29
C ARG A 6 0.97 53.06 7.33
N SER A 7 0.91 51.79 6.94
CA SER A 7 -0.21 51.31 6.13
C SER A 7 -1.51 51.42 6.93
N GLY A 8 -2.66 51.55 6.27
CA GLY A 8 -3.96 51.83 6.92
C GLY A 8 -4.28 50.88 8.08
N TYR A 9 -3.84 49.63 8.00
CA TYR A 9 -4.02 48.62 9.06
C TYR A 9 -3.23 48.90 10.35
N TRP A 10 -2.09 49.60 10.28
CA TRP A 10 -1.24 49.92 11.45
C TRP A 10 -1.52 51.33 11.99
N LYS A 11 -2.51 52.04 11.45
CA LYS A 11 -2.88 53.38 11.90
C LYS A 11 -3.51 53.36 13.29
N ASP A 12 -4.27 52.30 13.59
CA ASP A 12 -5.00 52.12 14.85
C ASP A 12 -4.25 51.21 15.85
N VAL A 13 -3.17 50.54 15.41
CA VAL A 13 -2.32 49.71 16.27
C VAL A 13 -1.35 50.61 17.02
N SER A 14 -1.65 50.88 18.29
CA SER A 14 -0.75 51.60 19.19
C SER A 14 -0.14 50.64 20.24
N PRO A 15 1.19 50.43 20.24
CA PRO A 15 1.85 49.59 21.25
C PRO A 15 1.59 50.07 22.69
N THR A 16 1.49 51.39 22.85
CA THR A 16 1.14 52.04 24.11
C THR A 16 -0.31 51.79 24.52
N GLY A 17 -1.26 51.77 23.58
CA GLY A 17 -2.66 51.44 23.83
C GLY A 17 -2.85 49.99 24.24
N MET A 18 -2.13 49.06 23.61
CA MET A 18 -2.17 47.63 23.97
C MET A 18 -1.73 47.38 25.43
N VAL A 19 -0.68 48.07 25.89
CA VAL A 19 -0.23 47.98 27.30
C VAL A 19 -1.24 48.64 28.25
N ALA A 20 -1.87 49.74 27.84
CA ALA A 20 -2.89 50.41 28.65
C ALA A 20 -4.14 49.53 28.82
N ASP A 21 -4.58 48.89 27.74
CA ASP A 21 -5.70 47.95 27.72
C ASP A 21 -5.41 46.72 28.58
N PHE A 22 -4.23 46.12 28.44
CA PHE A 22 -3.78 45.03 29.31
C PHE A 22 -3.77 45.43 30.80
N LYS A 23 -3.30 46.64 31.13
CA LYS A 23 -3.35 47.15 32.52
C LYS A 23 -4.78 47.32 33.02
N ALA A 24 -5.72 47.75 32.17
CA ALA A 24 -7.13 47.89 32.53
C ALA A 24 -7.75 46.52 32.84
N VAL A 25 -7.57 45.54 31.95
CA VAL A 25 -8.04 44.15 32.12
C VAL A 25 -7.40 43.50 33.37
N TRP A 26 -6.11 43.72 33.58
CA TRP A 26 -5.40 43.18 34.76
C TRP A 26 -5.91 43.74 36.09
N LYS A 27 -6.36 45.00 36.11
CA LYS A 27 -7.03 45.60 37.26
C LYS A 27 -8.46 45.05 37.43
N GLN A 28 -9.19 44.85 36.33
CA GLN A 28 -10.56 44.34 36.34
C GLN A 28 -10.67 42.87 36.79
N ALA A 29 -9.62 42.07 36.58
CA ALA A 29 -9.55 40.67 37.03
C ALA A 29 -9.58 40.48 38.57
N GLY A 30 -9.56 41.56 39.35
CA GLY A 30 -9.81 41.53 40.79
C GLY A 30 -8.74 40.79 41.60
N SER A 31 -9.12 40.26 42.77
CA SER A 31 -8.21 39.61 43.71
C SER A 31 -7.63 38.28 43.19
N ASN A 32 -8.36 37.58 42.31
CA ASN A 32 -7.97 36.26 41.79
C ASN A 32 -7.05 36.33 40.55
N ARG A 33 -6.64 37.53 40.10
CA ARG A 33 -5.79 37.72 38.90
C ARG A 33 -4.54 36.84 38.86
N TRP A 34 -3.87 36.64 40.00
CA TRP A 34 -2.69 35.79 40.09
C TRP A 34 -3.00 34.29 39.99
N ARG A 35 -4.17 33.85 40.48
CA ARG A 35 -4.62 32.45 40.35
C ARG A 35 -4.95 32.13 38.90
N ILE A 36 -5.67 33.03 38.23
CA ILE A 36 -6.03 32.87 36.81
C ILE A 36 -4.76 32.89 35.95
N ALA A 37 -3.84 33.84 36.19
CA ALA A 37 -2.57 33.91 35.48
C ALA A 37 -1.72 32.66 35.68
N ALA A 38 -1.60 32.17 36.92
CA ALA A 38 -0.86 30.95 37.23
C ALA A 38 -1.47 29.72 36.56
N LEU A 39 -2.80 29.59 36.55
CA LEU A 39 -3.49 28.49 35.88
C LEU A 39 -3.27 28.54 34.36
N SER A 40 -3.42 29.71 33.74
CA SER A 40 -3.18 29.87 32.30
C SER A 40 -1.72 29.57 31.91
N ALA A 41 -0.78 29.99 32.76
CA ALA A 41 0.64 29.71 32.56
C ALA A 41 0.93 28.21 32.71
N ALA A 42 0.33 27.54 33.70
CA ALA A 42 0.48 26.10 33.91
C ALA A 42 -0.07 25.29 32.74
N CYS A 43 -1.25 25.64 32.21
CA CYS A 43 -1.82 24.99 31.03
C CYS A 43 -0.90 25.16 29.80
N THR A 44 -0.44 26.38 29.56
CA THR A 44 0.43 26.67 28.40
C THR A 44 1.76 25.94 28.54
N PHE A 45 2.41 26.06 29.69
CA PHE A 45 3.69 25.43 29.94
C PHE A 45 3.60 23.90 29.92
N GLY A 46 2.51 23.31 30.42
CA GLY A 46 2.28 21.87 30.36
C GLY A 46 2.30 21.33 28.94
N VAL A 47 1.61 22.00 28.00
CA VAL A 47 1.60 21.61 26.58
C VAL A 47 3.02 21.68 26.00
N PHE A 48 3.71 22.82 26.17
CA PHE A 48 5.05 22.99 25.64
C PHE A 48 6.08 22.05 26.28
N PHE A 49 5.93 21.73 27.57
CA PHE A 49 6.79 20.79 28.27
C PHE A 49 6.63 19.37 27.73
N THR A 50 5.38 18.93 27.49
CA THR A 50 5.11 17.63 26.85
C THR A 50 5.60 17.58 25.41
N MET A 51 5.48 18.67 24.65
CA MET A 51 6.03 18.73 23.30
C MET A 51 7.56 18.71 23.30
N TYR A 52 8.20 19.41 24.24
CA TYR A 52 9.66 19.44 24.37
C TYR A 52 10.25 18.07 24.71
N GLN A 53 9.55 17.26 25.51
CA GLN A 53 9.98 15.90 25.84
C GLN A 53 9.79 14.89 24.70
N GLN A 54 9.00 15.22 23.68
CA GLN A 54 8.84 14.33 22.53
C GLN A 54 10.06 14.45 21.63
N GLU A 55 11.01 13.56 21.84
CA GLU A 55 12.02 13.28 20.83
C GLU A 55 11.34 12.64 19.62
N ALA A 56 11.61 13.17 18.43
CA ALA A 56 11.26 12.49 17.19
C ALA A 56 12.01 11.16 17.18
N LYS A 57 11.34 10.06 17.52
CA LYS A 57 11.86 8.72 17.26
C LYS A 57 12.13 8.68 15.76
N GLY A 58 13.40 8.48 15.39
CA GLY A 58 13.78 8.21 14.01
C GLY A 58 12.95 7.05 13.45
N PRO A 59 12.91 6.90 12.12
CA PRO A 59 12.19 5.80 11.48
C PRO A 59 12.52 4.49 12.20
N GLN A 60 11.51 3.67 12.49
CA GLN A 60 11.74 2.36 13.09
C GLN A 60 12.83 1.60 12.31
N PRO A 61 13.82 0.99 12.98
CA PRO A 61 14.84 0.22 12.29
C PRO A 61 14.16 -0.88 11.46
N PRO A 62 14.66 -1.18 10.26
CA PRO A 62 14.06 -2.19 9.41
C PRO A 62 14.00 -3.55 10.13
N PRO A 63 12.98 -4.37 9.85
CA PRO A 63 12.83 -5.66 10.51
C PRO A 63 14.04 -6.57 10.21
N LYS A 64 14.46 -7.34 11.21
CA LYS A 64 15.49 -8.38 11.02
C LYS A 64 14.86 -9.55 10.28
N ILE A 65 15.31 -9.82 9.05
CA ILE A 65 14.86 -10.96 8.24
C ILE A 65 15.82 -12.13 8.45
N THR A 66 15.32 -13.23 9.02
CA THR A 66 16.05 -14.50 9.10
C THR A 66 15.63 -15.40 7.94
N TYR A 67 16.52 -15.59 6.97
CA TYR A 67 16.28 -16.52 5.87
C TYR A 67 16.53 -17.96 6.35
N ILE A 68 15.52 -18.82 6.21
CA ILE A 68 15.65 -20.26 6.43
C ILE A 68 15.74 -20.90 5.04
N SER A 69 16.95 -21.24 4.60
CA SER A 69 17.15 -21.97 3.33
C SER A 69 16.91 -23.46 3.54
N THR A 70 16.05 -24.06 2.72
CA THR A 70 15.87 -25.51 2.63
C THR A 70 16.90 -26.20 1.72
N PHE A 71 17.69 -25.42 0.99
CA PHE A 71 18.75 -25.93 0.11
C PHE A 71 20.11 -25.75 0.77
N SER A 72 21.00 -26.74 0.62
CA SER A 72 22.38 -26.62 1.09
C SER A 72 23.09 -25.53 0.29
N GLY A 73 23.74 -24.59 0.98
CA GLY A 73 24.47 -23.47 0.38
C GLY A 73 25.70 -23.87 -0.44
N HIS A 74 26.06 -25.15 -0.46
CA HIS A 74 27.21 -25.71 -1.17
C HIS A 74 26.83 -26.58 -2.38
N ARG A 75 25.56 -26.54 -2.81
CA ARG A 75 25.15 -27.27 -4.01
C ARG A 75 25.87 -26.74 -5.24
N THR A 76 26.39 -27.67 -6.03
CA THR A 76 26.96 -27.36 -7.33
C THR A 76 25.87 -27.10 -8.37
N GLU A 77 26.21 -26.37 -9.42
CA GLU A 77 25.30 -26.11 -10.54
C GLU A 77 24.81 -27.41 -11.21
N ALA A 78 25.70 -28.41 -11.32
CA ALA A 78 25.37 -29.74 -11.84
C ALA A 78 24.28 -30.43 -11.01
N GLU A 79 24.36 -30.36 -9.68
CA GLU A 79 23.34 -30.90 -8.78
C GLU A 79 22.02 -30.13 -8.88
N ILE A 80 22.07 -28.82 -9.13
CA ILE A 80 20.89 -28.00 -9.38
C ILE A 80 20.17 -28.45 -10.64
N ILE A 81 20.90 -28.57 -11.75
CA ILE A 81 20.34 -29.00 -13.02
C ILE A 81 19.76 -30.41 -12.90
N ALA A 82 20.49 -31.33 -12.27
CA ALA A 82 20.00 -32.70 -12.05
C ALA A 82 18.71 -32.74 -11.22
N SER A 83 18.65 -31.97 -10.13
CA SER A 83 17.45 -31.86 -9.29
C SER A 83 16.26 -31.27 -10.05
N ASN A 84 16.49 -30.24 -10.85
CA ASN A 84 15.45 -29.60 -11.66
C ASN A 84 14.90 -30.55 -12.73
N ILE A 85 15.76 -31.27 -13.45
CA ILE A 85 15.35 -32.27 -14.45
C ILE A 85 14.52 -33.37 -13.78
N ALA A 86 14.96 -33.89 -12.62
CA ALA A 86 14.22 -34.91 -11.89
C ALA A 86 12.84 -34.42 -11.45
N ASN A 87 12.76 -33.19 -10.94
CA ASN A 87 11.50 -32.57 -10.53
C ASN A 87 10.57 -32.31 -11.73
N GLN A 88 11.12 -31.86 -12.85
CA GLN A 88 10.37 -31.63 -14.08
C GLN A 88 9.76 -32.94 -14.61
N LYS A 89 10.54 -34.03 -14.64
CA LYS A 89 10.03 -35.36 -15.02
C LYS A 89 8.89 -35.83 -14.12
N ARG A 90 8.99 -35.61 -12.79
CA ARG A 90 7.91 -35.93 -11.85
C ARG A 90 6.67 -35.08 -12.10
N LYS A 91 6.84 -33.77 -12.29
CA LYS A 91 5.75 -32.85 -12.60
C LYS A 91 5.03 -33.26 -13.88
N GLU A 92 5.76 -33.57 -14.94
CA GLU A 92 5.19 -34.03 -16.20
C GLU A 92 4.48 -35.38 -16.07
N ALA A 93 5.04 -36.33 -15.31
CA ALA A 93 4.39 -37.61 -15.06
C ALA A 93 3.05 -37.45 -14.33
N VAL A 94 3.01 -36.62 -13.29
CA VAL A 94 1.78 -36.30 -12.56
C VAL A 94 0.79 -35.58 -13.46
N ALA A 95 1.24 -34.59 -14.24
CA ALA A 95 0.38 -33.85 -15.16
C ALA A 95 -0.26 -34.75 -16.22
N ARG A 96 0.48 -35.70 -16.78
CA ARG A 96 -0.05 -36.69 -17.73
C ARG A 96 -1.13 -37.58 -17.08
N GLU A 97 -0.89 -38.04 -15.87
CA GLU A 97 -1.86 -38.88 -15.15
C GLU A 97 -3.13 -38.10 -14.79
N LEU A 98 -2.99 -36.84 -14.36
CA LEU A 98 -4.13 -35.95 -14.10
C LEU A 98 -4.92 -35.71 -15.38
N ALA A 99 -4.26 -35.38 -16.50
CA ALA A 99 -4.93 -35.19 -17.78
C ALA A 99 -5.73 -36.44 -18.20
N ARG A 100 -5.16 -37.64 -18.02
CA ARG A 100 -5.88 -38.90 -18.28
C ARG A 100 -7.12 -39.05 -17.40
N ARG A 101 -7.00 -38.76 -16.10
CA ARG A 101 -8.13 -38.83 -15.17
C ARG A 101 -9.20 -37.79 -15.48
N ASP A 102 -8.81 -36.56 -15.83
CA ASP A 102 -9.74 -35.50 -16.17
C ASP A 102 -10.51 -35.84 -17.46
N GLU A 103 -9.85 -36.43 -18.45
CA GLU A 103 -10.51 -36.96 -19.64
C GLU A 103 -11.53 -38.05 -19.30
N GLU A 104 -11.15 -39.00 -18.45
CA GLU A 104 -12.03 -40.08 -18.00
C GLU A 104 -13.26 -39.53 -17.24
N VAL A 105 -13.04 -38.63 -16.29
CA VAL A 105 -14.08 -37.96 -15.52
C VAL A 105 -15.01 -37.18 -16.45
N ARG A 106 -14.48 -36.38 -17.39
CA ARG A 106 -15.29 -35.68 -18.39
C ARG A 106 -16.15 -36.66 -19.19
N ASN A 107 -15.58 -37.78 -19.66
CA ASN A 107 -16.31 -38.78 -20.43
C ASN A 107 -17.43 -39.45 -19.63
N ILE A 108 -17.20 -39.74 -18.35
CA ILE A 108 -18.23 -40.27 -17.44
C ILE A 108 -19.37 -39.27 -17.31
N TYR A 109 -19.09 -38.00 -17.01
CA TYR A 109 -20.12 -36.97 -16.88
C TYR A 109 -20.88 -36.72 -18.18
N LYS A 110 -20.21 -36.69 -19.33
CA LYS A 110 -20.86 -36.60 -20.65
C LYS A 110 -21.80 -37.79 -20.89
N THR A 111 -21.45 -38.98 -20.41
CA THR A 111 -22.29 -40.18 -20.56
C THR A 111 -23.52 -40.11 -19.66
N ILE A 112 -23.34 -39.73 -18.39
CA ILE A 112 -24.46 -39.53 -17.46
C ILE A 112 -25.42 -38.45 -17.97
N GLY A 113 -24.90 -37.31 -18.46
CA GLY A 113 -25.71 -36.25 -19.04
C GLY A 113 -26.57 -36.73 -20.22
N ARG A 114 -25.96 -37.48 -21.15
CA ARG A 114 -26.69 -38.09 -22.27
C ARG A 114 -27.79 -39.05 -21.81
N MET A 115 -27.50 -39.90 -20.82
CA MET A 115 -28.48 -40.84 -20.28
C MET A 115 -29.64 -40.15 -19.55
N SER A 116 -29.39 -39.01 -18.91
CA SER A 116 -30.41 -38.17 -18.28
C SER A 116 -31.23 -37.31 -19.26
N GLY A 117 -31.00 -37.44 -20.58
CA GLY A 117 -31.71 -36.71 -21.61
C GLY A 117 -31.20 -35.29 -21.89
N MET A 118 -29.98 -34.96 -21.43
CA MET A 118 -29.34 -33.65 -21.66
C MET A 118 -28.56 -33.64 -22.98
N ASP A 119 -28.66 -32.55 -23.75
CA ASP A 119 -27.87 -32.34 -24.97
C ASP A 119 -26.47 -31.79 -24.64
N VAL A 120 -25.57 -32.71 -24.31
CA VAL A 120 -24.20 -32.41 -23.88
C VAL A 120 -23.36 -31.75 -24.98
N GLU A 121 -23.63 -32.05 -26.26
CA GLU A 121 -22.88 -31.50 -27.39
C GLU A 121 -23.29 -30.06 -27.70
N LYS A 122 -24.56 -29.72 -27.52
CA LYS A 122 -25.00 -28.33 -27.56
C LYS A 122 -24.36 -27.53 -26.42
N ILE A 123 -24.37 -28.05 -25.19
CA ILE A 123 -23.77 -27.38 -24.02
C ILE A 123 -22.26 -27.18 -24.21
N ALA A 124 -21.54 -28.18 -24.72
CA ALA A 124 -20.09 -28.05 -24.97
C ALA A 124 -19.78 -26.94 -25.98
N ARG A 125 -20.52 -26.86 -27.09
CA ARG A 125 -20.34 -25.81 -28.11
C ARG A 125 -20.65 -24.41 -27.58
N GLU A 126 -21.73 -24.28 -26.80
CA GLU A 126 -22.09 -23.00 -26.16
C GLU A 126 -21.00 -22.57 -25.17
N ALA A 127 -20.48 -23.51 -24.37
CA ALA A 127 -19.40 -23.24 -23.41
C ALA A 127 -18.08 -22.84 -24.10
N GLU A 128 -17.70 -23.48 -25.21
CA GLU A 128 -16.51 -23.10 -25.99
C GLU A 128 -16.65 -21.69 -26.58
N ALA A 129 -17.82 -21.37 -27.13
CA ALA A 129 -18.11 -20.04 -27.67
C ALA A 129 -18.07 -18.96 -26.58
N GLU A 130 -18.61 -19.26 -25.40
CA GLU A 130 -18.57 -18.35 -24.25
C GLU A 130 -17.15 -18.16 -23.72
N GLN A 131 -16.36 -19.23 -23.58
CA GLN A 131 -14.96 -19.15 -23.15
C GLN A 131 -14.12 -18.33 -24.14
N ALA A 132 -14.26 -18.56 -25.44
CA ALA A 132 -13.55 -17.77 -26.45
C ALA A 132 -13.93 -16.28 -26.41
N ALA A 133 -15.21 -15.96 -26.16
CA ALA A 133 -15.66 -14.59 -25.99
C ALA A 133 -15.10 -13.95 -24.70
N GLN A 134 -15.06 -14.70 -23.59
CA GLN A 134 -14.49 -14.25 -22.33
C GLN A 134 -12.97 -14.04 -22.44
N GLU A 135 -12.24 -14.95 -23.07
CA GLU A 135 -10.80 -14.80 -23.32
C GLU A 135 -10.50 -13.59 -24.20
N ALA A 136 -11.28 -13.38 -25.27
CA ALA A 136 -11.14 -12.20 -26.11
C ALA A 136 -11.46 -10.89 -25.37
N ALA A 137 -12.42 -10.91 -24.44
CA ALA A 137 -12.73 -9.76 -23.58
C ALA A 137 -11.58 -9.51 -22.57
N GLN A 138 -11.08 -10.56 -21.91
CA GLN A 138 -9.96 -10.48 -20.97
C GLN A 138 -8.67 -10.01 -21.66
N GLN A 139 -8.38 -10.44 -22.89
CA GLN A 139 -7.24 -9.94 -23.66
C GLN A 139 -7.38 -8.46 -24.02
N LYS A 140 -8.60 -7.97 -24.30
CA LYS A 140 -8.87 -6.55 -24.53
C LYS A 140 -8.76 -5.72 -23.25
N GLU A 141 -9.09 -6.28 -22.09
CA GLU A 141 -8.91 -5.64 -20.78
C GLU A 141 -7.44 -5.66 -20.35
N GLN A 142 -6.72 -6.77 -20.55
CA GLN A 142 -5.28 -6.87 -20.30
C GLN A 142 -4.46 -6.00 -21.26
N GLY A 143 -4.95 -5.76 -22.49
CA GLY A 143 -4.37 -4.77 -23.41
C GLY A 143 -4.66 -3.31 -23.03
N LYS A 144 -5.55 -3.07 -22.07
CA LYS A 144 -5.79 -1.76 -21.44
C LYS A 144 -5.09 -1.70 -20.07
N LEU A 145 -3.78 -1.91 -20.03
CA LEU A 145 -2.99 -1.41 -18.91
C LEU A 145 -3.10 0.13 -18.90
N PRO A 146 -3.17 0.78 -17.73
CA PRO A 146 -3.25 2.24 -17.64
C PRO A 146 -2.11 2.87 -18.43
N GLU A 147 -2.42 3.89 -19.24
CA GLU A 147 -1.43 4.72 -19.92
C GLU A 147 -0.43 5.25 -18.89
N GLY A 148 0.75 4.63 -18.79
CA GLY A 148 1.73 5.00 -17.78
C GLY A 148 2.87 4.04 -17.46
N VAL A 149 2.85 2.76 -17.89
CA VAL A 149 4.02 1.87 -17.73
C VAL A 149 4.20 1.01 -18.98
N THR A 150 5.21 1.33 -19.79
CA THR A 150 5.45 0.72 -21.11
C THR A 150 6.68 -0.19 -21.18
N SER A 151 7.28 -0.59 -20.06
CA SER A 151 8.21 -1.73 -20.02
C SER A 151 8.55 -2.16 -18.58
N VAL A 152 8.89 -3.44 -18.43
CA VAL A 152 9.42 -4.03 -17.17
C VAL A 152 10.71 -3.31 -16.74
N ASP A 153 11.47 -2.75 -17.68
CA ASP A 153 12.70 -1.99 -17.42
C ASP A 153 12.49 -0.72 -16.57
N GLN A 154 11.29 -0.13 -16.57
CA GLN A 154 10.99 1.06 -15.76
C GLN A 154 10.78 0.73 -14.28
N ILE A 155 10.39 -0.51 -13.97
CA ILE A 155 10.17 -0.98 -12.59
C ILE A 155 11.52 -1.10 -11.87
N ASP A 156 12.54 -1.61 -12.58
CA ASP A 156 13.90 -1.76 -12.06
C ASP A 156 14.57 -0.39 -11.87
N ALA A 157 14.38 0.54 -12.81
CA ALA A 157 14.92 1.90 -12.70
C ALA A 157 14.33 2.70 -11.52
N GLN A 158 13.05 2.47 -11.19
CA GLN A 158 12.39 3.15 -10.08
C GLN A 158 12.76 2.54 -8.72
N GLN A 159 13.19 1.28 -8.69
CA GLN A 159 13.73 0.63 -7.50
C GLN A 159 15.16 1.09 -7.18
N ASP A 160 15.98 1.35 -8.19
CA ASP A 160 17.34 1.86 -7.99
C ASP A 160 17.37 3.30 -7.44
N ASP A 161 16.43 4.16 -7.86
CA ASP A 161 16.35 5.56 -7.41
C ASP A 161 15.78 5.70 -5.99
N ALA A 162 15.00 4.72 -5.52
CA ALA A 162 14.50 4.64 -4.15
C ALA A 162 15.55 4.12 -3.15
N THR A 163 16.68 3.61 -3.65
CA THR A 163 17.75 2.99 -2.84
C THR A 163 19.01 3.85 -2.76
N ARG A 164 18.96 5.10 -3.23
CA ARG A 164 20.08 6.05 -3.21
C ARG A 164 19.95 7.15 -2.15
#